data_AF-A0A8X6IBS4-F1
#
_entry.id   AF-A0A8X6IBS4-F1
#
_cell.length_a   1.000
_cell.length_b   1.000
_cell.length_c   1.000
_cell.angle_alpha   90.00
_cell.angle_beta   90.00
_cell.angle_gamma   90.00
#
_symmetry.space_group_name_H-M   'P 1'
#
loop_
_entity.id
_entity.type
_entity.pdbx_description
1 polymer ?
#
loop_
_entity_poly.entity_id
_entity_poly.type
_entity_poly.pdbx_seq_one_letter_code
_entity_poly.pdbx_strand_id
1 'polypeptide(L)'
;MARSPRLSAFAMHSLFRETAEDSPVEKSESESEGSDDSHAENTAGRKRKISIEEEEPIFNVKQKKRKIKRKSSASTDFQNESNVNIGFSPASSSSPKFNTSHSGNEAADEAFRWLMNPTNSHKFFNQRFEKYPLHVKRNSNYYKGLFSTQAFDKIMRENDLSYDIQIDVLQYVDGTRRPVKDDVKVTPAFVWKKYNEGNSVRMRNPQVYHKQLRHLCSLLQEYFSSDVGANMYLTPAGTQGFPPHYDDIDAFVLQIEGKKLWKIYRPRNENEVLSRISSGDLTEDEIGEPCMEVELNAGDLLYFPRGFIHQAKAAPDVYSLHLTISTNHLNTYGDLIQAGLQNALEQAMQNDVEFRHSVPKEYLNLVGATYADNNCQAREVFENKVTKLATKVLSYFSVDFAADMLAVEFLHASLPPIFSKKEKACSSHGNGARFENGRAVVTAKFTLQTKIRFIRKRSFR
;
A
#
# COMPACT_ATOMS: atom_id res chain seq x y z
N MET A 1 -7.27 3.04 -37.94
CA MET A 1 -7.97 2.51 -36.75
C MET A 1 -7.25 2.99 -35.51
N ALA A 2 -7.83 3.95 -34.81
CA ALA A 2 -7.25 4.56 -33.61
C ALA A 2 -7.26 3.55 -32.45
N ARG A 3 -6.10 3.29 -31.85
CA ARG A 3 -5.98 2.52 -30.61
C ARG A 3 -6.21 3.47 -29.43
N SER A 4 -7.19 3.13 -28.61
CA SER A 4 -7.54 3.80 -27.35
C SER A 4 -6.33 3.85 -26.39
N PRO A 5 -6.12 4.96 -25.65
CA PRO A 5 -5.11 5.02 -24.59
C PRO A 5 -5.59 4.25 -23.36
N ARG A 6 -4.90 3.15 -23.01
CA ARG A 6 -5.13 2.42 -21.76
C ARG A 6 -4.58 3.24 -20.58
N LEU A 7 -5.48 3.65 -19.69
CA LEU A 7 -5.17 4.23 -18.37
C LEU A 7 -4.57 3.16 -17.45
N SER A 8 -3.72 3.57 -16.51
CA SER A 8 -3.04 2.68 -15.55
C SER A 8 -4.02 1.83 -14.72
N ALA A 9 -3.64 0.60 -14.37
CA ALA A 9 -4.45 -0.38 -13.63
C ALA A 9 -5.07 0.16 -12.32
N PHE A 10 -4.40 1.10 -11.64
CA PHE A 10 -4.90 1.74 -10.42
C PHE A 10 -6.15 2.63 -10.64
N ALA A 11 -6.33 3.16 -11.85
CA ALA A 11 -7.49 3.99 -12.19
C ALA A 11 -8.72 3.15 -12.60
N MET A 12 -8.50 1.95 -13.16
CA MET A 12 -9.57 1.08 -13.65
C MET A 12 -10.27 0.32 -12.52
N HIS A 13 -9.55 -0.08 -11.46
CA HIS A 13 -10.10 -0.98 -10.45
C HIS A 13 -11.06 -0.29 -9.44
N SER A 14 -11.05 1.04 -9.36
CA SER A 14 -12.01 1.82 -8.54
C SER A 14 -13.36 2.03 -9.26
N LEU A 15 -13.42 1.89 -10.59
CA LEU A 15 -14.58 2.24 -11.40
C LEU A 15 -15.59 1.09 -11.61
N PHE A 16 -15.23 -0.16 -11.32
CA PHE A 16 -16.02 -1.34 -11.72
C PHE A 16 -16.71 -2.11 -10.58
N ARG A 17 -16.86 -1.54 -9.37
CA ARG A 17 -17.33 -2.31 -8.19
C ARG A 17 -18.70 -1.94 -7.58
N GLU A 18 -19.53 -1.11 -8.23
CA GLU A 18 -20.88 -0.78 -7.69
C GLU A 18 -22.08 -1.25 -8.54
N THR A 19 -21.91 -2.08 -9.57
CA THR A 19 -23.07 -2.63 -10.32
C THR A 19 -23.31 -4.11 -10.04
N ALA A 20 -23.56 -4.43 -8.77
CA ALA A 20 -24.12 -5.72 -8.35
C ALA A 20 -24.91 -5.53 -7.04
N GLU A 21 -26.03 -4.81 -7.12
CA GLU A 21 -27.09 -4.88 -6.11
C GLU A 21 -28.15 -5.84 -6.63
N ASP A 22 -28.30 -7.00 -5.97
CA ASP A 22 -29.38 -7.94 -6.25
C ASP A 22 -30.66 -7.51 -5.53
N SER A 23 -31.74 -7.54 -6.30
CA SER A 23 -33.12 -7.31 -5.88
C SER A 23 -33.65 -8.52 -5.08
N PRO A 24 -34.66 -8.36 -4.20
CA PRO A 24 -35.05 -9.40 -3.26
C PRO A 24 -35.88 -10.50 -3.93
N VAL A 25 -35.56 -11.76 -3.62
CA VAL A 25 -36.37 -12.93 -3.97
C VAL A 25 -37.15 -13.38 -2.74
N GLU A 26 -38.48 -13.28 -2.83
CA GLU A 26 -39.43 -13.96 -1.93
C GLU A 26 -39.40 -15.49 -2.14
N LYS A 27 -39.49 -16.25 -1.05
CA LYS A 27 -40.21 -17.54 -0.89
C LYS A 27 -40.00 -18.07 0.53
N SER A 28 -41.04 -18.03 1.37
CA SER A 28 -42.09 -19.06 1.57
C SER A 28 -41.64 -20.17 2.53
N GLU A 29 -42.31 -20.19 3.68
CA GLU A 29 -42.23 -21.14 4.78
C GLU A 29 -42.54 -22.58 4.37
N SER A 30 -41.86 -23.54 4.99
CA SER A 30 -42.45 -24.84 5.36
C SER A 30 -41.69 -25.45 6.54
N GLU A 31 -42.43 -25.67 7.63
CA GLU A 31 -42.04 -26.34 8.86
C GLU A 31 -41.67 -27.82 8.64
N SER A 32 -40.79 -28.36 9.48
CA SER A 32 -41.03 -29.66 10.13
C SER A 32 -40.04 -29.95 11.28
N GLU A 33 -40.63 -30.57 12.29
CA GLU A 33 -40.26 -30.88 13.67
C GLU A 33 -39.10 -31.87 13.91
N GLY A 34 -38.61 -31.86 15.17
CA GLY A 34 -38.02 -33.02 15.88
C GLY A 34 -36.67 -32.70 16.56
N SER A 35 -36.62 -32.32 17.85
CA SER A 35 -36.45 -33.19 19.05
C SER A 35 -35.20 -34.09 18.97
N ASP A 36 -34.30 -34.26 19.94
CA ASP A 36 -34.26 -33.96 21.38
C ASP A 36 -32.82 -34.27 21.90
N ASP A 37 -32.57 -33.86 23.14
CA ASP A 37 -31.68 -34.47 24.15
C ASP A 37 -30.15 -34.19 24.29
N SER A 38 -29.87 -33.38 25.33
CA SER A 38 -29.04 -33.61 26.54
C SER A 38 -27.67 -34.34 26.48
N HIS A 39 -26.62 -33.71 27.02
CA HIS A 39 -26.14 -33.95 28.40
C HIS A 39 -24.88 -33.16 28.75
N ALA A 40 -24.78 -32.84 30.04
CA ALA A 40 -23.78 -32.03 30.70
C ALA A 40 -22.60 -32.85 31.29
N GLU A 41 -21.69 -32.09 31.92
CA GLU A 41 -20.73 -32.46 32.97
C GLU A 41 -19.37 -33.07 32.57
N ASN A 42 -18.25 -32.83 33.27
CA ASN A 42 -17.78 -31.84 34.25
C ASN A 42 -16.31 -32.21 34.57
N THR A 43 -15.58 -31.31 35.25
CA THR A 43 -14.37 -31.55 36.08
C THR A 43 -13.03 -31.91 35.40
N ALA A 44 -11.83 -31.59 35.92
CA ALA A 44 -11.33 -30.63 36.90
C ALA A 44 -9.79 -30.81 37.00
N GLY A 45 -9.09 -29.76 37.47
CA GLY A 45 -7.79 -29.87 38.15
C GLY A 45 -6.56 -29.55 37.27
N ARG A 46 -5.51 -28.87 37.74
CA ARG A 46 -5.11 -28.55 39.12
C ARG A 46 -4.04 -27.43 39.10
N LYS A 47 -4.12 -26.59 40.13
CA LYS A 47 -3.26 -25.48 40.57
C LYS A 47 -1.74 -25.78 40.56
N ARG A 48 -0.92 -24.73 40.43
CA ARG A 48 0.18 -24.40 41.36
C ARG A 48 0.48 -22.89 41.37
N LYS A 49 0.31 -22.29 42.56
CA LYS A 49 0.80 -20.98 43.00
C LYS A 49 2.29 -21.06 43.34
N ILE A 50 3.05 -20.00 43.07
CA ILE A 50 4.14 -19.54 43.95
C ILE A 50 4.09 -18.00 43.97
N SER A 51 3.98 -17.46 45.18
CA SER A 51 4.12 -16.06 45.58
C SER A 51 5.53 -15.83 46.14
N ILE A 52 6.03 -14.59 46.12
CA ILE A 52 6.84 -13.95 47.20
C ILE A 52 6.92 -12.43 46.91
N GLU A 53 6.83 -11.68 48.01
CA GLU A 53 6.75 -10.24 48.30
C GLU A 53 8.03 -9.43 47.95
N GLU A 54 7.89 -8.18 47.49
CA GLU A 54 8.09 -6.87 48.17
C GLU A 54 9.53 -6.34 48.21
N GLU A 55 9.70 -5.09 47.74
CA GLU A 55 10.34 -3.93 48.43
C GLU A 55 10.86 -2.89 47.41
N GLU A 56 10.31 -1.66 47.46
CA GLU A 56 11.05 -0.42 47.14
C GLU A 56 11.65 0.14 48.45
N PRO A 57 12.70 1.01 48.43
CA PRO A 57 12.40 2.46 48.42
C PRO A 57 13.43 3.43 47.75
N ILE A 58 12.88 4.51 47.18
CA ILE A 58 13.19 5.94 47.41
C ILE A 58 14.43 6.65 46.77
N PHE A 59 14.08 7.62 45.90
CA PHE A 59 14.61 8.99 45.63
C PHE A 59 16.12 9.32 45.62
N ASN A 60 16.55 10.01 44.54
CA ASN A 60 17.14 11.35 44.73
C ASN A 60 17.04 12.29 43.51
N VAL A 61 16.65 13.53 43.79
CA VAL A 61 16.47 14.68 42.90
C VAL A 61 17.75 15.53 42.91
N LYS A 62 18.23 15.99 41.75
CA LYS A 62 19.07 17.20 41.67
C LYS A 62 18.69 18.09 40.47
N GLN A 63 18.20 19.28 40.82
CA GLN A 63 18.02 20.46 39.96
C GLN A 63 19.31 21.27 39.81
N LYS A 64 19.27 22.20 38.82
CA LYS A 64 20.06 23.44 38.57
C LYS A 64 20.95 23.34 37.31
N LYS A 65 20.98 24.28 36.36
CA LYS A 65 20.72 25.75 36.40
C LYS A 65 20.45 26.28 34.97
N ARG A 66 19.56 27.29 34.87
CA ARG A 66 19.33 28.17 33.71
C ARG A 66 20.53 29.11 33.48
N LYS A 67 20.80 29.46 32.21
CA LYS A 67 21.44 30.73 31.83
C LYS A 67 20.67 31.37 30.68
N ILE A 68 20.21 32.58 30.93
CA ILE A 68 19.59 33.52 29.98
C ILE A 68 20.69 34.45 29.47
N LYS A 69 20.70 34.78 28.17
CA LYS A 69 21.28 36.03 27.66
C LYS A 69 20.48 36.56 26.47
N ARG A 70 20.45 37.89 26.40
CA ARG A 70 19.49 38.81 25.76
C ARG A 70 19.63 38.96 24.24
N LYS A 71 18.52 39.40 23.64
CA LYS A 71 18.29 39.98 22.31
C LYS A 71 19.25 41.14 21.95
N SER A 72 19.53 41.28 20.66
CA SER A 72 19.69 42.56 19.96
C SER A 72 18.97 42.52 18.61
N SER A 73 18.60 43.70 18.13
CA SER A 73 17.51 44.04 17.21
C SER A 73 17.93 44.26 15.74
N ALA A 74 16.98 43.98 14.84
CA ALA A 74 16.59 44.65 13.58
C ALA A 74 17.61 44.87 12.45
N SER A 75 17.31 44.29 11.27
CA SER A 75 16.95 45.04 10.06
C SER A 75 16.27 44.12 9.03
N THR A 76 15.17 44.61 8.47
CA THR A 76 14.35 44.03 7.39
C THR A 76 15.05 44.14 6.04
N ASP A 77 15.03 43.06 5.25
CA ASP A 77 15.10 43.14 3.78
C ASP A 77 14.28 42.01 3.15
N PHE A 78 13.36 42.40 2.27
CA PHE A 78 12.53 41.55 1.45
C PHE A 78 13.30 41.09 0.19
N GLN A 79 12.88 39.95 -0.37
CA GLN A 79 13.29 39.31 -1.64
C GLN A 79 14.37 38.21 -1.54
N ASN A 80 13.94 36.94 -1.52
CA ASN A 80 13.94 36.05 -2.70
C ASN A 80 13.54 34.62 -2.26
N GLU A 81 12.29 34.21 -2.49
CA GLU A 81 11.81 32.86 -2.20
C GLU A 81 12.20 31.89 -3.32
N SER A 82 13.17 31.01 -3.08
CA SER A 82 13.28 29.65 -3.69
C SER A 82 14.52 28.88 -3.20
N ASN A 83 14.83 28.95 -1.90
CA ASN A 83 16.03 28.33 -1.35
C ASN A 83 15.71 27.14 -0.44
N VAL A 84 15.70 25.93 -1.02
CA VAL A 84 15.80 24.68 -0.26
C VAL A 84 17.28 24.35 -0.11
N ASN A 85 17.81 24.56 1.10
CA ASN A 85 19.14 24.15 1.55
C ASN A 85 19.05 22.75 2.17
N ILE A 86 19.87 21.82 1.70
CA ILE A 86 19.55 20.38 1.66
C ILE A 86 20.62 19.56 2.42
N GLY A 87 20.19 18.86 3.49
CA GLY A 87 20.99 18.02 4.39
C GLY A 87 20.13 16.84 4.89
N PHE A 88 20.66 15.62 4.98
CA PHE A 88 20.01 14.51 5.70
C PHE A 88 20.58 14.47 7.12
N SER A 89 19.74 14.73 8.11
CA SER A 89 20.13 14.61 9.51
C SER A 89 19.03 13.86 10.26
N PRO A 90 19.29 12.64 10.76
CA PRO A 90 18.33 11.86 11.55
C PRO A 90 17.91 12.56 12.86
N ALA A 91 18.58 13.67 13.23
CA ALA A 91 18.51 14.30 14.54
C ALA A 91 17.79 15.66 14.59
N SER A 92 17.31 16.22 13.47
CA SER A 92 16.71 17.59 13.48
C SER A 92 15.32 17.67 12.85
N SER A 93 14.37 18.18 13.64
CA SER A 93 12.93 18.41 13.42
C SER A 93 12.53 19.41 12.32
N SER A 94 13.26 19.48 11.22
CA SER A 94 12.80 20.19 10.02
C SER A 94 12.39 19.17 8.97
N SER A 95 11.44 19.54 8.11
CA SER A 95 10.73 18.69 7.16
C SER A 95 11.52 17.61 6.44
N PRO A 96 10.90 16.52 5.91
CA PRO A 96 11.62 15.55 5.10
C PRO A 96 12.16 16.25 3.85
N LYS A 97 13.36 16.77 3.99
CA LYS A 97 14.20 17.25 2.92
C LYS A 97 14.80 15.97 2.36
N PHE A 98 14.15 15.42 1.33
CA PHE A 98 14.70 14.33 0.52
C PHE A 98 15.99 14.83 -0.15
N ASN A 99 17.10 14.78 0.57
CA ASN A 99 18.38 15.35 0.17
C ASN A 99 19.20 14.35 -0.63
N THR A 100 18.76 14.04 -1.84
CA THR A 100 19.46 13.07 -2.68
C THR A 100 20.71 13.72 -3.30
N SER A 101 21.80 13.79 -2.52
CA SER A 101 23.16 13.91 -3.08
C SER A 101 23.54 12.63 -3.83
N HIS A 102 22.97 11.52 -3.36
CA HIS A 102 22.93 10.20 -3.97
C HIS A 102 21.88 10.14 -5.09
N SER A 103 22.03 9.19 -6.01
CA SER A 103 21.14 9.04 -7.18
C SER A 103 20.75 7.59 -7.39
N GLY A 104 19.57 7.34 -7.95
CA GLY A 104 19.09 5.97 -8.16
C GLY A 104 18.93 5.19 -6.84
N ASN A 105 19.45 3.96 -6.80
CA ASN A 105 19.24 2.99 -5.72
C ASN A 105 19.62 3.49 -4.32
N GLU A 106 20.72 4.22 -4.20
CA GLU A 106 21.17 4.74 -2.90
C GLU A 106 20.13 5.67 -2.26
N ALA A 107 19.43 6.46 -3.09
CA ALA A 107 18.35 7.32 -2.64
C ALA A 107 17.09 6.53 -2.24
N ALA A 108 16.80 5.42 -2.94
CA ALA A 108 15.72 4.51 -2.59
C ALA A 108 15.97 3.82 -1.24
N ASP A 109 17.19 3.30 -1.03
CA ASP A 109 17.62 2.69 0.24
C ASP A 109 17.58 3.70 1.39
N GLU A 110 17.97 4.95 1.12
CA GLU A 110 17.91 6.03 2.10
C GLU A 110 16.47 6.43 2.44
N ALA A 111 15.58 6.50 1.46
CA ALA A 111 14.17 6.76 1.69
C ALA A 111 13.53 5.69 2.57
N PHE A 112 13.79 4.40 2.30
CA PHE A 112 13.24 3.32 3.12
C PHE A 112 13.86 3.29 4.53
N ARG A 113 15.18 3.51 4.66
CA ARG A 113 15.83 3.61 5.97
C ARG A 113 15.28 4.76 6.80
N TRP A 114 15.03 5.91 6.18
CA TRP A 114 14.34 7.04 6.81
C TRP A 114 12.91 6.67 7.20
N LEU A 115 12.16 6.00 6.33
CA LEU A 115 10.79 5.58 6.63
C LEU A 115 10.74 4.67 7.86
N MET A 116 11.72 3.77 8.03
CA MET A 116 11.72 2.76 9.09
C MET A 116 12.45 3.16 10.38
N ASN A 117 13.30 4.19 10.36
CA ASN A 117 14.11 4.62 11.51
C ASN A 117 13.30 4.74 12.82
N PRO A 118 13.80 4.30 13.99
CA PRO A 118 15.11 3.68 14.23
C PRO A 118 15.14 2.17 13.92
N THR A 119 14.07 1.59 13.38
CA THR A 119 14.05 0.19 13.00
C THR A 119 15.02 -0.06 11.85
N ASN A 120 15.95 -0.99 12.05
CA ASN A 120 16.87 -1.42 11.02
C ASN A 120 16.13 -2.22 9.92
N SER A 121 16.34 -1.87 8.66
CA SER A 121 15.66 -2.48 7.51
C SER A 121 15.86 -4.00 7.42
N HIS A 122 17.07 -4.51 7.70
CA HIS A 122 17.33 -5.95 7.68
C HIS A 122 16.57 -6.69 8.80
N LYS A 123 16.49 -6.10 9.99
CA LYS A 123 15.65 -6.66 11.07
C LYS A 123 14.17 -6.65 10.70
N PHE A 124 13.70 -5.57 10.07
CA PHE A 124 12.32 -5.47 9.60
C PHE A 124 11.96 -6.61 8.63
N PHE A 125 12.73 -6.78 7.55
CA PHE A 125 12.42 -7.81 6.55
C PHE A 125 12.49 -9.23 7.10
N ASN A 126 13.45 -9.51 7.98
CA ASN A 126 13.57 -10.86 8.53
C ASN A 126 12.50 -11.20 9.58
N GLN A 127 12.07 -10.21 10.37
CA GLN A 127 11.29 -10.48 11.59
C GLN A 127 9.84 -9.98 11.53
N ARG A 128 9.52 -9.04 10.65
CA ARG A 128 8.22 -8.34 10.64
C ARG A 128 7.52 -8.37 9.29
N PHE A 129 8.25 -8.06 8.22
CA PHE A 129 7.68 -8.02 6.87
C PHE A 129 6.98 -9.34 6.53
N GLU A 130 5.73 -9.23 6.05
CA GLU A 130 4.82 -10.34 5.72
C GLU A 130 4.52 -11.31 6.89
N LYS A 131 4.82 -10.93 8.14
CA LYS A 131 4.68 -11.81 9.31
C LYS A 131 3.87 -11.20 10.44
N TYR A 132 4.24 -10.00 10.88
CA TYR A 132 3.67 -9.38 12.07
C TYR A 132 3.62 -7.85 11.97
N PRO A 133 2.60 -7.22 12.59
CA PRO A 133 2.53 -5.78 12.67
C PRO A 133 3.69 -5.19 13.47
N LEU A 134 3.99 -3.92 13.19
CA LEU A 134 5.06 -3.15 13.83
C LEU A 134 4.62 -1.71 14.07
N HIS A 135 4.65 -1.26 15.32
CA HIS A 135 4.53 0.15 15.68
C HIS A 135 5.91 0.75 15.97
N VAL A 136 6.21 1.90 15.38
CA VAL A 136 7.41 2.69 15.64
C VAL A 136 7.01 4.06 16.17
N LYS A 137 7.30 4.30 17.46
CA LYS A 137 7.07 5.59 18.12
C LYS A 137 8.15 6.60 17.75
N ARG A 138 7.77 7.83 17.40
CA ARG A 138 8.70 8.90 17.01
C ARG A 138 8.30 10.26 17.57
N ASN A 139 9.11 11.26 17.24
CA ASN A 139 8.77 12.65 17.57
C ASN A 139 7.67 13.19 16.64
N SER A 140 6.85 14.09 17.15
CA SER A 140 5.70 14.65 16.43
C SER A 140 6.00 15.42 15.15
N ASN A 141 7.27 15.82 14.95
CA ASN A 141 7.69 16.57 13.78
C ASN A 141 8.30 15.68 12.69
N TYR A 142 8.31 14.35 12.84
CA TYR A 142 9.05 13.45 11.95
C TYR A 142 8.62 13.57 10.48
N TYR A 143 7.32 13.70 10.22
CA TYR A 143 6.77 13.85 8.86
C TYR A 143 6.45 15.30 8.48
N LYS A 144 6.81 16.29 9.29
CA LYS A 144 6.42 17.68 9.08
C LYS A 144 6.76 18.14 7.66
N GLY A 145 5.82 18.52 6.81
CA GLY A 145 6.13 18.96 5.43
C GLY A 145 6.27 17.84 4.40
N LEU A 146 5.99 16.58 4.76
CA LEU A 146 5.65 15.52 3.81
C LEU A 146 4.27 15.77 3.21
N PHE A 147 3.29 16.11 4.07
CA PHE A 147 1.91 16.41 3.75
C PHE A 147 1.26 17.16 4.93
N SER A 148 0.07 17.73 4.74
CA SER A 148 -0.70 18.36 5.81
C SER A 148 -2.17 18.55 5.42
N THR A 149 -3.02 18.91 6.38
CA THR A 149 -4.41 19.28 6.10
C THR A 149 -4.48 20.51 5.18
N GLN A 150 -3.54 21.47 5.30
CA GLN A 150 -3.48 22.62 4.38
C GLN A 150 -3.07 22.22 2.97
N ALA A 151 -2.16 21.23 2.82
CA ALA A 151 -1.81 20.69 1.51
C ALA A 151 -3.04 20.05 0.84
N PHE A 152 -3.86 19.33 1.61
CA PHE A 152 -5.12 18.78 1.11
C PHE A 152 -6.13 19.87 0.69
N ASP A 153 -6.37 20.88 1.53
CA ASP A 153 -7.25 22.01 1.18
C ASP A 153 -6.80 22.69 -0.12
N LYS A 154 -5.49 22.91 -0.28
CA LYS A 154 -4.90 23.46 -1.50
C LYS A 154 -5.17 22.58 -2.72
N ILE A 155 -4.98 21.26 -2.60
CA ILE A 155 -5.25 20.31 -3.70
C ILE A 155 -6.70 20.41 -4.15
N MET A 156 -7.67 20.42 -3.22
CA MET A 156 -9.09 20.54 -3.55
C MET A 156 -9.43 21.88 -4.23
N ARG A 157 -8.71 22.96 -3.93
CA ARG A 157 -8.93 24.27 -4.54
C ARG A 157 -8.34 24.41 -5.93
N GLU A 158 -7.22 23.75 -6.19
CA GLU A 158 -6.43 23.92 -7.42
C GLU A 158 -6.73 22.86 -8.49
N ASN A 159 -7.52 21.83 -8.17
CA ASN A 159 -7.76 20.70 -9.06
C ASN A 159 -9.24 20.35 -9.14
N ASP A 160 -9.66 19.86 -10.30
CA ASP A 160 -10.98 19.26 -10.49
C ASP A 160 -10.96 17.81 -10.00
N LEU A 161 -11.64 17.56 -8.88
CA LEU A 161 -11.74 16.26 -8.24
C LEU A 161 -13.19 15.75 -8.30
N SER A 162 -13.33 14.42 -8.31
CA SER A 162 -14.61 13.71 -8.33
C SER A 162 -14.73 12.78 -7.13
N TYR A 163 -15.95 12.61 -6.64
CA TYR A 163 -16.28 11.53 -5.71
C TYR A 163 -16.08 10.18 -6.39
N ASP A 164 -15.84 9.12 -5.60
CA ASP A 164 -15.64 7.73 -6.05
C ASP A 164 -14.42 7.47 -6.95
N ILE A 165 -13.73 8.53 -7.39
CA ILE A 165 -12.46 8.50 -8.11
C ILE A 165 -11.33 9.03 -7.23
N GLN A 166 -11.39 10.29 -6.78
CA GLN A 166 -10.33 10.87 -5.95
C GLN A 166 -10.73 11.03 -4.51
N ILE A 167 -11.99 11.35 -4.22
CA ILE A 167 -12.46 11.64 -2.87
C ILE A 167 -13.56 10.66 -2.47
N ASP A 168 -13.51 10.19 -1.24
CA ASP A 168 -14.63 9.53 -0.57
C ASP A 168 -14.92 10.26 0.73
N VAL A 169 -16.20 10.41 1.05
CA VAL A 169 -16.65 10.96 2.31
C VAL A 169 -17.59 9.95 2.94
N LEU A 170 -17.29 9.51 4.15
CA LEU A 170 -18.04 8.45 4.80
C LEU A 170 -17.90 8.48 6.31
N GLN A 171 -18.85 7.83 6.97
CA GLN A 171 -18.83 7.61 8.40
C GLN A 171 -19.12 6.13 8.70
N TYR A 172 -18.56 5.62 9.79
CA TYR A 172 -18.93 4.32 10.35
C TYR A 172 -19.53 4.53 11.73
N VAL A 173 -20.82 4.22 11.87
CA VAL A 173 -21.61 4.44 13.09
C VAL A 173 -22.57 3.27 13.25
N ASP A 174 -22.69 2.77 14.48
CA ASP A 174 -23.60 1.66 14.83
C ASP A 174 -23.45 0.43 13.92
N GLY A 175 -22.20 -0.01 13.70
CA GLY A 175 -21.92 -1.18 12.86
C GLY A 175 -22.14 -0.97 11.36
N THR A 176 -22.52 0.23 10.92
CA THR A 176 -22.92 0.49 9.53
C THR A 176 -22.04 1.53 8.87
N ARG A 177 -21.54 1.22 7.67
CA ARG A 177 -20.85 2.17 6.80
C ARG A 177 -21.87 3.06 6.09
N ARG A 178 -21.69 4.37 6.18
CA ARG A 178 -22.57 5.40 5.60
C ARG A 178 -21.76 6.29 4.66
N PRO A 179 -21.64 5.94 3.37
CA PRO A 179 -21.00 6.82 2.39
C PRO A 179 -21.91 8.02 2.07
N VAL A 180 -21.30 9.18 1.86
CA VAL A 180 -21.97 10.34 1.30
C VAL A 180 -21.87 10.23 -0.21
N LYS A 181 -22.94 9.76 -0.86
CA LYS A 181 -23.08 9.81 -2.32
C LYS A 181 -23.60 11.19 -2.70
N ASP A 182 -22.88 11.87 -3.57
CA ASP A 182 -23.32 13.16 -4.11
C ASP A 182 -22.82 13.29 -5.55
N ASP A 183 -23.74 13.57 -6.47
CA ASP A 183 -23.43 13.77 -7.90
C ASP A 183 -22.82 15.16 -8.17
N VAL A 184 -22.60 15.96 -7.13
CA VAL A 184 -21.97 17.27 -7.24
C VAL A 184 -20.45 17.19 -7.35
N LYS A 185 -19.87 18.24 -7.93
CA LYS A 185 -18.42 18.45 -7.94
C LYS A 185 -17.87 18.45 -6.51
N VAL A 186 -16.70 17.84 -6.30
CA VAL A 186 -15.95 17.99 -5.05
C VAL A 186 -15.57 19.46 -4.89
N THR A 187 -16.11 20.10 -3.84
CA THR A 187 -15.72 21.46 -3.46
C THR A 187 -15.21 21.48 -2.03
N PRO A 188 -14.22 22.33 -1.70
CA PRO A 188 -13.76 22.48 -0.31
C PRO A 188 -14.92 22.79 0.64
N ALA A 189 -15.86 23.66 0.23
CA ALA A 189 -17.00 24.03 1.07
C ALA A 189 -17.87 22.83 1.47
N PHE A 190 -18.20 21.95 0.53
CA PHE A 190 -18.99 20.76 0.82
C PHE A 190 -18.20 19.74 1.65
N VAL A 191 -16.95 19.46 1.28
CA VAL A 191 -16.10 18.50 2.01
C VAL A 191 -15.90 18.95 3.45
N TRP A 192 -15.61 20.22 3.69
CA TRP A 192 -15.45 20.75 5.05
C TRP A 192 -16.75 20.77 5.84
N LYS A 193 -17.89 21.02 5.20
CA LYS A 193 -19.20 20.86 5.83
C LYS A 193 -19.40 19.41 6.30
N LYS A 194 -19.17 18.42 5.43
CA LYS A 194 -19.32 17.00 5.80
C LYS A 194 -18.33 16.55 6.86
N TYR A 195 -17.10 17.03 6.81
CA TYR A 195 -16.11 16.81 7.85
C TYR A 195 -16.60 17.32 9.22
N ASN A 196 -17.14 18.54 9.28
CA ASN A 196 -17.70 19.09 10.51
C ASN A 196 -18.96 18.36 11.00
N GLU A 197 -19.69 17.69 10.10
CA GLU A 197 -20.80 16.79 10.43
C GLU A 197 -20.33 15.40 10.94
N GLY A 198 -19.01 15.19 11.10
CA GLY A 198 -18.45 13.97 11.68
C GLY A 198 -17.98 12.92 10.66
N ASN A 199 -18.04 13.22 9.37
CA ASN A 199 -17.61 12.30 8.31
C ASN A 199 -16.08 12.32 8.15
N SER A 200 -15.50 11.13 7.95
CA SER A 200 -14.12 11.02 7.48
C SER A 200 -14.03 11.30 5.99
N VAL A 201 -12.89 11.83 5.57
CA VAL A 201 -12.56 12.09 4.18
C VAL A 201 -11.37 11.22 3.79
N ARG A 202 -11.49 10.45 2.72
CA ARG A 202 -10.39 9.74 2.08
C ARG A 202 -10.04 10.44 0.77
N MET A 203 -8.75 10.64 0.52
CA MET A 203 -8.26 10.99 -0.81
C MET A 203 -7.40 9.87 -1.36
N ARG A 204 -7.79 9.36 -2.53
CA ARG A 204 -7.02 8.40 -3.32
C ARG A 204 -5.92 9.10 -4.08
N ASN A 205 -4.74 8.49 -4.10
CA ASN A 205 -3.58 8.93 -4.89
C ASN A 205 -3.14 10.41 -4.72
N PRO A 206 -3.00 10.95 -3.48
CA PRO A 206 -2.53 12.32 -3.26
C PRO A 206 -1.15 12.60 -3.85
N GLN A 207 -0.32 11.57 -4.11
CA GLN A 207 0.96 11.69 -4.82
C GLN A 207 0.82 12.24 -6.24
N VAL A 208 -0.35 12.15 -6.87
CA VAL A 208 -0.61 12.79 -8.16
C VAL A 208 -0.55 14.31 -8.05
N TYR A 209 -0.94 14.87 -6.92
CA TYR A 209 -1.07 16.33 -6.75
C TYR A 209 0.01 16.91 -5.82
N HIS A 210 0.66 16.08 -5.00
CA HIS A 210 1.64 16.52 -4.01
C HIS A 210 3.05 16.02 -4.33
N LYS A 211 3.93 16.95 -4.76
CA LYS A 211 5.28 16.64 -5.25
C LYS A 211 6.16 15.89 -4.24
N GLN A 212 6.13 16.27 -2.97
CA GLN A 212 6.95 15.65 -1.93
C GLN A 212 6.51 14.21 -1.67
N LEU A 213 5.21 13.95 -1.72
CA LEU A 213 4.66 12.61 -1.54
C LEU A 213 4.97 11.75 -2.76
N ARG A 214 4.81 12.31 -3.98
CA ARG A 214 5.27 11.67 -5.23
C ARG A 214 6.72 11.25 -5.15
N HIS A 215 7.58 12.11 -4.61
CA HIS A 215 9.01 11.82 -4.53
C HIS A 215 9.28 10.63 -3.62
N LEU A 216 8.66 10.60 -2.43
CA LEU A 216 8.75 9.46 -1.53
C LEU A 216 8.24 8.17 -2.18
N CYS A 217 7.03 8.17 -2.75
CA CYS A 217 6.47 7.00 -3.44
C CYS A 217 7.38 6.53 -4.59
N SER A 218 7.93 7.46 -5.38
CA SER A 218 8.84 7.13 -6.49
C SER A 218 10.18 6.51 -6.05
N LEU A 219 10.65 6.84 -4.84
CA LEU A 219 11.85 6.23 -4.28
C LEU A 219 11.53 4.87 -3.67
N LEU A 220 10.38 4.73 -3.01
CA LEU A 220 9.95 3.47 -2.43
C LEU A 220 9.59 2.43 -3.49
N GLN A 221 8.99 2.80 -4.63
CA GLN A 221 8.74 1.87 -5.73
C GLN A 221 10.05 1.30 -6.30
N GLU A 222 11.12 2.12 -6.36
CA GLU A 222 12.45 1.66 -6.77
C GLU A 222 13.04 0.69 -5.75
N TYR A 223 12.79 0.94 -4.45
CA TYR A 223 13.24 0.09 -3.35
C TYR A 223 12.56 -1.29 -3.38
N PHE A 224 11.22 -1.30 -3.45
CA PHE A 224 10.44 -2.53 -3.44
C PHE A 224 10.42 -3.27 -4.78
N SER A 225 10.76 -2.59 -5.88
CA SER A 225 10.51 -3.10 -7.24
C SER A 225 9.05 -3.55 -7.42
N SER A 226 8.13 -2.79 -6.83
CA SER A 226 6.68 -2.94 -6.88
C SER A 226 6.07 -1.56 -7.06
N ASP A 227 4.84 -1.50 -7.52
CA ASP A 227 4.03 -0.29 -7.43
C ASP A 227 3.96 0.23 -5.97
N VAL A 228 4.02 1.55 -5.81
CA VAL A 228 3.83 2.20 -4.51
C VAL A 228 2.80 3.31 -4.64
N GLY A 229 1.71 3.17 -3.90
CA GLY A 229 0.63 4.13 -3.81
C GLY A 229 0.61 4.84 -2.46
N ALA A 230 -0.27 5.83 -2.37
CA ALA A 230 -0.67 6.38 -1.08
C ALA A 230 -2.18 6.67 -1.08
N ASN A 231 -2.79 6.56 0.09
CA ASN A 231 -4.11 7.12 0.40
C ASN A 231 -3.99 8.05 1.60
N MET A 232 -4.72 9.16 1.58
CA MET A 232 -4.85 10.06 2.72
C MET A 232 -6.19 9.84 3.40
N TYR A 233 -6.20 9.89 4.73
CA TYR A 233 -7.39 9.77 5.56
C TYR A 233 -7.41 10.87 6.61
N LEU A 234 -8.46 11.68 6.60
CA LEU A 234 -8.73 12.75 7.54
C LEU A 234 -10.02 12.44 8.30
N THR A 235 -9.92 12.25 9.62
CA THR A 235 -11.04 11.83 10.49
C THR A 235 -11.26 12.86 11.60
N PRO A 236 -12.48 13.39 11.79
CA PRO A 236 -12.84 14.27 12.91
C PRO A 236 -12.61 13.60 14.28
N ALA A 237 -12.45 14.40 15.33
CA ALA A 237 -12.28 13.89 16.70
C ALA A 237 -13.44 12.98 17.11
N GLY A 238 -13.14 11.87 17.78
CA GLY A 238 -14.12 10.93 18.32
C GLY A 238 -14.90 10.10 17.30
N THR A 239 -14.64 10.23 16.00
CA THR A 239 -15.37 9.49 14.95
C THR A 239 -14.53 8.37 14.31
N GLN A 240 -15.23 7.45 13.65
CA GLN A 240 -14.65 6.38 12.84
C GLN A 240 -15.15 6.52 11.40
N GLY A 241 -14.25 6.33 10.44
CA GLY A 241 -14.57 6.45 9.02
C GLY A 241 -14.97 5.13 8.39
N PHE A 242 -14.19 4.08 8.65
CA PHE A 242 -14.28 2.79 7.95
C PHE A 242 -14.57 1.66 8.94
N PRO A 243 -15.36 0.66 8.54
CA PRO A 243 -15.52 -0.58 9.30
C PRO A 243 -14.21 -1.39 9.35
N PRO A 244 -14.13 -2.41 10.21
CA PRO A 244 -13.06 -3.41 10.15
C PRO A 244 -12.93 -4.06 8.78
N HIS A 245 -11.71 -4.19 8.27
CA HIS A 245 -11.40 -4.87 7.00
C HIS A 245 -9.93 -5.27 6.92
N TYR A 246 -9.54 -6.14 5.98
CA TYR A 246 -8.16 -6.32 5.55
C TYR A 246 -7.98 -5.95 4.08
N ASP A 247 -6.79 -5.47 3.74
CA ASP A 247 -6.39 -5.12 2.38
C ASP A 247 -5.49 -6.20 1.74
N ASP A 248 -5.30 -6.07 0.43
CA ASP A 248 -4.45 -6.89 -0.45
C ASP A 248 -3.04 -6.31 -0.67
N ILE A 249 -2.62 -5.39 0.21
CA ILE A 249 -1.33 -4.69 0.14
C ILE A 249 -0.58 -4.70 1.46
N ASP A 250 0.74 -4.55 1.40
CA ASP A 250 1.55 -4.22 2.58
C ASP A 250 1.35 -2.74 2.93
N ALA A 251 0.86 -2.46 4.14
CA ALA A 251 0.49 -1.12 4.56
C ALA A 251 1.54 -0.49 5.49
N PHE A 252 1.94 0.73 5.17
CA PHE A 252 2.74 1.61 6.02
C PHE A 252 1.93 2.87 6.35
N VAL A 253 1.34 2.92 7.54
CA VAL A 253 0.55 4.04 8.05
C VAL A 253 1.46 5.06 8.72
N LEU A 254 1.54 6.26 8.15
CA LEU A 254 2.28 7.40 8.65
C LEU A 254 1.29 8.37 9.31
N GLN A 255 1.31 8.49 10.64
CA GLN A 255 0.44 9.44 11.35
C GLN A 255 0.98 10.88 11.16
N ILE A 256 0.30 11.70 10.37
CA ILE A 256 0.79 13.03 9.96
C ILE A 256 0.39 14.13 10.96
N GLU A 257 -0.88 14.18 11.35
CA GLU A 257 -1.42 15.14 12.32
C GLU A 257 -2.35 14.45 13.31
N GLY A 258 -2.45 15.00 14.52
CA GLY A 258 -3.39 14.52 15.53
C GLY A 258 -3.10 13.11 16.03
N LYS A 259 -4.16 12.37 16.39
CA LYS A 259 -4.06 11.04 17.00
C LYS A 259 -5.13 10.07 16.50
N LYS A 260 -4.80 8.78 16.44
CA LYS A 260 -5.74 7.72 16.07
C LYS A 260 -5.52 6.46 16.90
N LEU A 261 -6.59 5.87 17.40
CA LEU A 261 -6.60 4.56 18.05
C LEU A 261 -6.74 3.50 16.96
N TRP A 262 -5.76 2.60 16.87
CA TRP A 262 -5.72 1.51 15.90
C TRP A 262 -5.84 0.17 16.61
N LYS A 263 -6.68 -0.70 16.06
CA LYS A 263 -6.77 -2.12 16.43
C LYS A 263 -6.42 -2.97 15.22
N ILE A 264 -5.51 -3.91 15.40
CA ILE A 264 -5.02 -4.83 14.36
C ILE A 264 -5.25 -6.26 14.83
N TYR A 265 -5.80 -7.09 13.96
CA TYR A 265 -6.17 -8.47 14.23
C TYR A 265 -5.46 -9.40 13.26
N ARG A 266 -5.23 -10.65 13.69
CA ARG A 266 -4.62 -11.65 12.83
C ARG A 266 -5.61 -12.08 11.74
N PRO A 267 -5.13 -12.58 10.59
CA PRO A 267 -5.97 -13.35 9.68
C PRO A 267 -6.74 -14.42 10.44
N ARG A 268 -8.04 -14.59 10.15
CA ARG A 268 -8.94 -15.47 10.89
C ARG A 268 -8.68 -16.95 10.61
N ASN A 269 -8.15 -17.23 9.43
CA ASN A 269 -7.79 -18.57 8.95
C ASN A 269 -6.64 -18.48 7.93
N GLU A 270 -6.09 -19.62 7.55
CA GLU A 270 -4.95 -19.71 6.62
C GLU A 270 -5.22 -19.10 5.24
N ASN A 271 -6.47 -19.08 4.76
CA ASN A 271 -6.81 -18.51 3.45
C ASN A 271 -6.72 -16.98 3.43
N GLU A 272 -6.74 -16.33 4.60
CA GLU A 272 -6.61 -14.88 4.74
C GLU A 272 -5.15 -14.43 4.95
N VAL A 273 -4.25 -15.36 5.30
CA VAL A 273 -2.83 -15.06 5.48
C VAL A 273 -2.24 -14.61 4.14
N LEU A 274 -1.68 -13.40 4.12
CA LEU A 274 -1.13 -12.78 2.92
C LEU A 274 -2.14 -12.71 1.76
N SER A 275 -3.42 -12.45 2.08
CA SER A 275 -4.52 -12.39 1.11
C SER A 275 -4.18 -11.55 -0.12
N ARG A 276 -4.55 -12.09 -1.29
CA ARG A 276 -4.39 -11.42 -2.60
C ARG A 276 -5.58 -10.54 -2.97
N ILE A 277 -6.63 -10.53 -2.14
CA ILE A 277 -7.89 -9.80 -2.39
C ILE A 277 -8.33 -9.17 -1.06
N SER A 278 -8.81 -7.93 -1.07
CA SER A 278 -9.36 -7.29 0.15
C SER A 278 -10.67 -7.94 0.62
N SER A 279 -10.95 -7.89 1.93
CA SER A 279 -12.06 -8.63 2.57
C SER A 279 -13.48 -8.14 2.30
N GLY A 280 -13.64 -6.88 1.89
CA GLY A 280 -14.90 -6.16 2.12
C GLY A 280 -15.04 -5.75 3.59
N ASP A 281 -16.19 -5.14 3.92
CA ASP A 281 -16.45 -4.62 5.26
C ASP A 281 -16.86 -5.78 6.19
N LEU A 282 -16.20 -5.91 7.34
CA LEU A 282 -16.45 -6.94 8.36
C LEU A 282 -17.18 -6.33 9.56
N THR A 283 -17.93 -7.16 10.26
CA THR A 283 -18.63 -6.81 11.51
C THR A 283 -17.76 -7.07 12.74
N GLU A 284 -18.09 -6.47 13.89
CA GLU A 284 -17.32 -6.69 15.14
C GLU A 284 -17.37 -8.16 15.62
N ASP A 285 -18.45 -8.89 15.31
CA ASP A 285 -18.60 -10.30 15.66
C ASP A 285 -17.66 -11.22 14.85
N GLU A 286 -17.14 -10.73 13.71
CA GLU A 286 -16.29 -11.50 12.80
C GLU A 286 -14.78 -11.41 13.10
N ILE A 287 -14.33 -10.40 13.85
CA ILE A 287 -12.89 -10.02 13.88
C ILE A 287 -12.12 -10.49 15.12
N GLY A 288 -12.80 -11.00 16.14
CA GLY A 288 -12.19 -11.53 17.37
C GLY A 288 -11.40 -10.48 18.16
N GLU A 289 -10.39 -10.92 18.92
CA GLU A 289 -9.56 -10.04 19.77
C GLU A 289 -8.37 -9.44 19.00
N PRO A 290 -8.06 -8.13 19.20
CA PRO A 290 -6.93 -7.51 18.53
C PRO A 290 -5.61 -8.09 19.02
N CYS A 291 -4.71 -8.40 18.08
CA CYS A 291 -3.33 -8.80 18.39
C CYS A 291 -2.41 -7.60 18.67
N MET A 292 -2.84 -6.38 18.31
CA MET A 292 -2.17 -5.12 18.63
C MET A 292 -3.20 -4.00 18.72
N GLU A 293 -3.17 -3.25 19.83
CA GLU A 293 -3.93 -2.01 20.01
C GLU A 293 -2.97 -0.87 20.37
N VAL A 294 -2.98 0.19 19.58
CA VAL A 294 -2.04 1.32 19.73
C VAL A 294 -2.69 2.66 19.45
N GLU A 295 -2.36 3.68 20.24
CA GLU A 295 -2.62 5.08 19.89
C GLU A 295 -1.43 5.61 19.07
N LEU A 296 -1.66 5.89 17.78
CA LEU A 296 -0.68 6.58 16.95
C LEU A 296 -0.74 8.07 17.20
N ASN A 297 0.40 8.66 17.49
CA ASN A 297 0.60 10.10 17.57
C ASN A 297 1.28 10.57 16.29
N ALA A 298 1.13 11.86 15.95
CA ALA A 298 1.88 12.47 14.85
C ALA A 298 3.36 12.03 14.89
N GLY A 299 3.92 11.68 13.73
CA GLY A 299 5.28 11.15 13.60
C GLY A 299 5.40 9.62 13.67
N ASP A 300 4.46 8.91 14.27
CA ASP A 300 4.52 7.46 14.41
C ASP A 300 4.35 6.72 13.06
N LEU A 301 4.90 5.51 12.98
CA LEU A 301 4.66 4.57 11.88
C LEU A 301 3.98 3.32 12.41
N LEU A 302 2.97 2.83 11.70
CA LEU A 302 2.43 1.50 11.87
C LEU A 302 2.56 0.72 10.56
N TYR A 303 3.14 -0.48 10.62
CA TYR A 303 3.18 -1.43 9.51
C TYR A 303 2.33 -2.65 9.84
N PHE A 304 1.63 -3.19 8.85
CA PHE A 304 1.02 -4.51 8.91
C PHE A 304 0.95 -5.16 7.52
N PRO A 305 1.11 -6.50 7.43
CA PRO A 305 0.97 -7.24 6.18
C PRO A 305 -0.46 -7.25 5.64
N ARG A 306 -0.61 -7.49 4.34
CA ARG A 306 -1.89 -7.84 3.71
C ARG A 306 -2.56 -9.02 4.42
N GLY A 307 -3.88 -8.99 4.51
CA GLY A 307 -4.67 -9.98 5.26
C GLY A 307 -4.83 -9.71 6.77
N PHE A 308 -4.08 -8.76 7.37
CA PHE A 308 -4.35 -8.34 8.74
C PHE A 308 -5.57 -7.41 8.79
N ILE A 309 -6.60 -7.82 9.51
CA ILE A 309 -7.78 -7.00 9.74
C ILE A 309 -7.38 -5.79 10.58
N HIS A 310 -7.92 -4.63 10.25
CA HIS A 310 -7.66 -3.41 10.97
C HIS A 310 -8.89 -2.50 11.01
N GLN A 311 -8.97 -1.74 12.09
CA GLN A 311 -9.90 -0.61 12.21
C GLN A 311 -9.26 0.52 13.01
N ALA A 312 -9.72 1.75 12.76
CA ALA A 312 -9.14 2.92 13.40
C ALA A 312 -10.16 4.03 13.66
N LYS A 313 -10.15 4.55 14.88
CA LYS A 313 -11.01 5.64 15.36
C LYS A 313 -10.15 6.83 15.78
N ALA A 314 -10.52 8.05 15.40
CA ALA A 314 -9.82 9.23 15.91
C ALA A 314 -9.99 9.34 17.43
N ALA A 315 -8.96 9.86 18.11
CA ALA A 315 -9.03 10.07 19.55
C ALA A 315 -10.21 11.01 19.91
N PRO A 316 -10.80 10.90 21.12
CA PRO A 316 -12.01 11.64 21.48
C PRO A 316 -11.88 13.17 21.37
N ASP A 317 -10.69 13.70 21.61
CA ASP A 317 -10.40 15.13 21.79
C ASP A 317 -9.63 15.77 20.62
N VAL A 318 -9.15 14.98 19.65
CA VAL A 318 -8.34 15.48 18.55
C VAL A 318 -8.62 14.71 17.26
N TYR A 319 -8.64 15.45 16.14
CA TYR A 319 -8.75 14.86 14.81
C TYR A 319 -7.53 14.00 14.46
N SER A 320 -7.59 13.32 13.32
CA SER A 320 -6.50 12.50 12.80
C SER A 320 -6.29 12.72 11.32
N LEU A 321 -5.04 12.95 10.91
CA LEU A 321 -4.62 12.86 9.50
C LEU A 321 -3.52 11.81 9.41
N HIS A 322 -3.69 10.81 8.55
CA HIS A 322 -2.62 9.88 8.21
C HIS A 322 -2.53 9.63 6.71
N LEU A 323 -1.35 9.20 6.28
CA LEU A 323 -1.11 8.63 4.97
C LEU A 323 -0.88 7.13 5.12
N THR A 324 -1.53 6.32 4.29
CA THR A 324 -1.18 4.92 4.14
C THR A 324 -0.40 4.78 2.84
N ILE A 325 0.88 4.46 2.95
CA ILE A 325 1.71 4.05 1.81
C ILE A 325 1.51 2.55 1.62
N SER A 326 1.12 2.14 0.42
CA SER A 326 0.84 0.74 0.06
C SER A 326 1.81 0.23 -1.02
N THR A 327 2.16 -1.05 -0.95
CA THR A 327 3.06 -1.73 -1.91
C THR A 327 2.74 -3.22 -2.00
N ASN A 328 3.36 -3.91 -2.97
CA ASN A 328 3.31 -5.37 -3.17
C ASN A 328 1.92 -5.92 -3.53
N HIS A 329 1.10 -5.12 -4.20
CA HIS A 329 -0.15 -5.61 -4.76
C HIS A 329 0.15 -6.61 -5.88
N LEU A 330 -0.36 -7.84 -5.79
CA LEU A 330 -0.17 -8.91 -6.78
C LEU A 330 1.30 -9.11 -7.22
N ASN A 331 2.23 -9.02 -6.26
CA ASN A 331 3.67 -9.17 -6.49
C ASN A 331 4.22 -10.39 -5.72
N THR A 332 3.63 -11.56 -5.95
CA THR A 332 3.96 -12.82 -5.26
C THR A 332 4.71 -13.81 -6.16
N TYR A 333 5.25 -14.88 -5.57
CA TYR A 333 5.78 -16.02 -6.35
C TYR A 333 4.72 -16.64 -7.28
N GLY A 334 3.45 -16.64 -6.87
CA GLY A 334 2.35 -17.11 -7.70
C GLY A 334 2.17 -16.25 -8.95
N ASP A 335 2.26 -14.92 -8.79
CA ASP A 335 2.17 -13.96 -9.91
C ASP A 335 3.37 -14.12 -10.87
N LEU A 336 4.58 -14.33 -10.34
CA LEU A 336 5.76 -14.62 -11.16
C LEU A 336 5.58 -15.91 -11.97
N ILE A 337 5.13 -17.00 -11.34
CA ILE A 337 4.89 -18.26 -12.05
C ILE A 337 3.79 -18.07 -13.10
N GLN A 338 2.71 -17.37 -12.76
CA GLN A 338 1.60 -17.09 -13.67
C GLN A 338 2.07 -16.32 -14.91
N ALA A 339 2.93 -15.31 -14.75
CA ALA A 339 3.45 -14.51 -15.85
C ALA A 339 4.30 -15.31 -16.87
N GLY A 340 4.97 -16.38 -16.42
CA GLY A 340 5.80 -17.23 -17.29
C GLY A 340 5.09 -18.46 -17.86
N LEU A 341 4.04 -18.95 -17.20
CA LEU A 341 3.48 -20.28 -17.48
C LEU A 341 2.85 -20.38 -18.87
N GLN A 342 2.16 -19.33 -19.32
CA GLN A 342 1.56 -19.29 -20.66
C GLN A 342 2.62 -19.41 -21.75
N ASN A 343 3.71 -18.64 -21.64
CA ASN A 343 4.82 -18.72 -22.59
C ASN A 343 5.52 -20.09 -22.51
N ALA A 344 5.68 -20.67 -21.33
CA ALA A 344 6.26 -22.02 -21.19
C ALA A 344 5.44 -23.07 -21.99
N LEU A 345 4.11 -22.99 -21.91
CA LEU A 345 3.22 -23.86 -22.69
C LEU A 345 3.34 -23.62 -24.19
N GLU A 346 3.41 -22.36 -24.62
CA GLU A 346 3.62 -22.00 -26.03
C GLU A 346 4.96 -22.52 -26.55
N GLN A 347 6.04 -22.39 -25.78
CA GLN A 347 7.35 -22.94 -26.12
C GLN A 347 7.32 -24.47 -26.20
N ALA A 348 6.60 -25.14 -25.29
CA ALA A 348 6.42 -26.58 -25.35
C ALA A 348 5.67 -26.99 -26.64
N MET A 349 4.57 -26.31 -26.97
CA MET A 349 3.80 -26.58 -28.20
C MET A 349 4.60 -26.31 -29.47
N GLN A 350 5.52 -25.34 -29.48
CA GLN A 350 6.39 -25.04 -30.62
C GLN A 350 7.52 -26.07 -30.79
N ASN A 351 8.13 -26.50 -29.69
CA ASN A 351 9.39 -27.25 -29.73
C ASN A 351 9.24 -28.75 -29.50
N ASP A 352 8.07 -29.23 -29.06
CA ASP A 352 7.88 -30.62 -28.65
C ASP A 352 6.60 -31.22 -29.26
N VAL A 353 6.79 -32.25 -30.08
CA VAL A 353 5.69 -32.90 -30.79
C VAL A 353 4.70 -33.59 -29.85
N GLU A 354 5.10 -33.96 -28.62
CA GLU A 354 4.18 -34.57 -27.67
C GLU A 354 3.02 -33.65 -27.30
N PHE A 355 3.24 -32.32 -27.28
CA PHE A 355 2.22 -31.31 -27.00
C PHE A 355 1.34 -30.98 -28.22
N ARG A 356 1.71 -31.47 -29.41
CA ARG A 356 0.98 -31.24 -30.66
C ARG A 356 0.12 -32.43 -31.08
N HIS A 357 0.26 -33.59 -30.43
CA HIS A 357 -0.63 -34.72 -30.69
C HIS A 357 -2.06 -34.37 -30.26
N SER A 358 -3.03 -34.76 -31.09
CA SER A 358 -4.45 -34.65 -30.73
C SER A 358 -4.77 -35.48 -29.49
N VAL A 359 -5.69 -34.98 -28.67
CA VAL A 359 -6.31 -35.79 -27.62
C VAL A 359 -7.08 -36.98 -28.24
N PRO A 360 -7.20 -38.14 -27.55
CA PRO A 360 -7.98 -39.27 -28.04
C PRO A 360 -9.43 -38.87 -28.34
N LYS A 361 -10.03 -39.40 -29.40
CA LYS A 361 -11.39 -39.00 -29.84
C LYS A 361 -12.48 -39.31 -28.80
N GLU A 362 -12.25 -40.30 -27.93
CA GLU A 362 -13.17 -40.73 -26.88
C GLU A 362 -13.02 -39.97 -25.56
N TYR A 363 -12.10 -38.99 -25.46
CA TYR A 363 -11.80 -38.34 -24.17
C TYR A 363 -13.03 -37.74 -23.47
N LEU A 364 -14.03 -37.29 -24.25
CA LEU A 364 -15.30 -36.76 -23.72
C LEU A 364 -16.16 -37.82 -23.00
N ASN A 365 -15.88 -39.11 -23.21
CA ASN A 365 -16.52 -40.23 -22.49
C ASN A 365 -15.63 -40.75 -21.34
N LEU A 366 -14.45 -40.17 -21.15
CA LEU A 366 -13.46 -40.60 -20.15
C LEU A 366 -13.29 -39.57 -19.01
N VAL A 367 -13.27 -38.28 -19.34
CA VAL A 367 -13.04 -37.17 -18.41
C VAL A 367 -14.10 -36.08 -18.54
N GLY A 368 -14.26 -35.26 -17.49
CA GLY A 368 -15.29 -34.23 -17.37
C GLY A 368 -16.16 -34.46 -16.15
N ALA A 369 -16.90 -33.42 -15.71
CA ALA A 369 -17.68 -33.48 -14.46
C ALA A 369 -18.69 -34.65 -14.44
N THR A 370 -19.34 -34.94 -15.57
CA THR A 370 -20.28 -36.07 -15.72
C THR A 370 -19.63 -37.44 -15.53
N TYR A 371 -18.33 -37.56 -15.77
CA TYR A 371 -17.57 -38.81 -15.69
C TYR A 371 -16.59 -38.80 -14.50
N ALA A 372 -16.74 -37.91 -13.52
CA ALA A 372 -15.80 -37.76 -12.40
C ALA A 372 -15.59 -39.07 -11.61
N ASP A 373 -16.64 -39.88 -11.47
CA ASP A 373 -16.60 -41.16 -10.73
C ASP A 373 -16.20 -42.38 -11.59
N ASN A 374 -15.85 -42.16 -12.87
CA ASN A 374 -15.50 -43.24 -13.79
C ASN A 374 -14.07 -43.75 -13.52
N ASN A 375 -13.93 -44.88 -12.82
CA ASN A 375 -12.63 -45.45 -12.44
C ASN A 375 -12.05 -46.44 -13.46
N CYS A 376 -12.22 -46.20 -14.76
CA CYS A 376 -11.71 -47.10 -15.79
C CYS A 376 -10.22 -46.87 -16.09
N GLN A 377 -9.51 -47.93 -16.48
CA GLN A 377 -8.08 -47.87 -16.83
C GLN A 377 -7.78 -46.83 -17.92
N ALA A 378 -8.69 -46.64 -18.88
CA ALA A 378 -8.53 -45.66 -19.96
C ALA A 378 -8.50 -44.21 -19.43
N ARG A 379 -9.28 -43.91 -18.38
CA ARG A 379 -9.23 -42.60 -17.71
C ARG A 379 -7.90 -42.41 -17.01
N GLU A 380 -7.45 -43.39 -16.24
CA GLU A 380 -6.18 -43.34 -15.52
C GLU A 380 -5.00 -43.11 -16.48
N VAL A 381 -4.96 -43.83 -17.61
CA VAL A 381 -3.95 -43.64 -18.66
C VAL A 381 -4.00 -42.23 -19.24
N PHE A 382 -5.19 -41.67 -19.47
CA PHE A 382 -5.36 -40.32 -19.98
C PHE A 382 -4.88 -39.26 -18.96
N GLU A 383 -5.31 -39.36 -17.70
CA GLU A 383 -4.90 -38.46 -16.61
C GLU A 383 -3.39 -38.50 -16.38
N ASN A 384 -2.78 -39.69 -16.43
CA ASN A 384 -1.33 -39.86 -16.33
C ASN A 384 -0.60 -39.18 -17.50
N LYS A 385 -1.11 -39.29 -18.74
CA LYS A 385 -0.51 -38.59 -19.89
C LYS A 385 -0.64 -37.08 -19.75
N VAL A 386 -1.81 -36.57 -19.35
CA VAL A 386 -2.02 -35.12 -19.12
C VAL A 386 -1.13 -34.60 -18.02
N THR A 387 -1.06 -35.28 -16.88
CA THR A 387 -0.20 -34.91 -15.74
C THR A 387 1.28 -34.91 -16.12
N LYS A 388 1.73 -35.91 -16.89
CA LYS A 388 3.09 -35.97 -17.40
C LYS A 388 3.40 -34.77 -18.31
N LEU A 389 2.50 -34.44 -19.24
CA LEU A 389 2.69 -33.29 -20.13
C LEU A 389 2.64 -31.96 -19.37
N ALA A 390 1.69 -31.79 -18.45
CA ALA A 390 1.58 -30.61 -17.59
C ALA A 390 2.87 -30.39 -16.77
N THR A 391 3.44 -31.46 -16.22
CA THR A 391 4.74 -31.40 -15.52
C THR A 391 5.87 -31.06 -16.49
N LYS A 392 5.85 -31.61 -17.71
CA LYS A 392 6.87 -31.36 -18.74
C LYS A 392 6.87 -29.90 -19.20
N VAL A 393 5.75 -29.16 -19.10
CA VAL A 393 5.72 -27.69 -19.36
C VAL A 393 6.77 -26.96 -18.52
N LEU A 394 7.01 -27.39 -17.29
CA LEU A 394 7.96 -26.74 -16.39
C LEU A 394 9.41 -26.79 -16.92
N SER A 395 9.75 -27.75 -17.78
CA SER A 395 11.06 -27.80 -18.45
C SER A 395 11.27 -26.69 -19.48
N TYR A 396 10.18 -26.08 -19.95
CA TYR A 396 10.18 -24.93 -20.86
C TYR A 396 9.98 -23.59 -20.12
N PHE A 397 9.85 -23.62 -18.79
CA PHE A 397 9.63 -22.41 -18.00
C PHE A 397 10.90 -21.56 -17.92
N SER A 398 10.81 -20.30 -18.35
CA SER A 398 11.88 -19.32 -18.21
C SER A 398 11.55 -18.34 -17.10
N VAL A 399 12.32 -18.41 -16.00
CA VAL A 399 12.25 -17.46 -14.90
C VAL A 399 12.57 -16.04 -15.37
N ASP A 400 13.52 -15.90 -16.30
CA ASP A 400 13.89 -14.59 -16.86
C ASP A 400 12.73 -13.97 -17.64
N PHE A 401 12.06 -14.74 -18.50
CA PHE A 401 10.88 -14.27 -19.23
C PHE A 401 9.76 -13.85 -18.27
N ALA A 402 9.49 -14.66 -17.24
CA ALA A 402 8.49 -14.34 -16.23
C ALA A 402 8.81 -13.03 -15.49
N ALA A 403 10.07 -12.86 -15.09
CA ALA A 403 10.54 -11.66 -14.42
C ALA A 403 10.48 -10.42 -15.33
N ASP A 404 10.75 -10.57 -16.63
CA ASP A 404 10.62 -9.50 -17.62
C ASP A 404 9.16 -9.08 -17.80
N MET A 405 8.22 -10.02 -17.81
CA MET A 405 6.80 -9.70 -17.89
C MET A 405 6.32 -8.90 -16.68
N LEU A 406 6.67 -9.32 -15.46
CA LEU A 406 6.37 -8.53 -14.26
C LEU A 406 7.05 -7.16 -14.29
N ALA A 407 8.29 -7.08 -14.80
CA ALA A 407 9.00 -5.82 -14.92
C ALA A 407 8.33 -4.86 -15.91
N VAL A 408 7.74 -5.36 -17.01
CA VAL A 408 6.96 -4.55 -17.95
C VAL A 408 5.72 -3.96 -17.26
N GLU A 409 4.99 -4.76 -16.49
CA GLU A 409 3.83 -4.29 -15.73
C GLU A 409 4.22 -3.23 -14.69
N PHE A 410 5.30 -3.49 -13.94
CA PHE A 410 5.87 -2.53 -13.01
C PHE A 410 6.25 -1.20 -13.69
N LEU A 411 6.91 -1.24 -14.85
CA LEU A 411 7.29 -0.03 -15.59
C LEU A 411 6.08 0.75 -16.07
N HIS A 412 5.01 0.06 -16.49
CA HIS A 412 3.74 0.69 -16.88
C HIS A 412 3.02 1.35 -15.70
N ALA A 413 3.08 0.75 -14.51
CA ALA A 413 2.43 1.28 -13.31
C ALA A 413 3.27 2.33 -12.56
N SER A 414 4.57 2.38 -12.82
CA SER A 414 5.54 3.23 -12.12
C SER A 414 5.22 4.73 -12.21
N LEU A 415 5.36 5.44 -11.08
CA LEU A 415 5.37 6.90 -11.09
C LEU A 415 6.59 7.41 -11.87
N PRO A 416 6.46 8.54 -12.59
CA PRO A 416 7.60 9.17 -13.23
C PRO A 416 8.62 9.63 -12.17
N PRO A 417 9.93 9.49 -12.42
CA PRO A 417 10.95 9.84 -11.45
C PRO A 417 10.97 11.35 -11.21
N ILE A 418 11.17 11.73 -9.94
CA ILE A 418 11.53 13.12 -9.61
C ILE A 418 13.05 13.23 -9.60
N PHE A 419 13.58 14.10 -10.45
CA PHE A 419 15.01 14.33 -10.55
C PHE A 419 15.53 15.21 -9.41
N SER A 420 16.66 14.80 -8.83
CA SER A 420 17.47 15.69 -8.00
C SER A 420 18.00 16.85 -8.83
N LYS A 421 18.46 17.93 -8.17
CA LYS A 421 19.09 19.06 -8.89
C LYS A 421 20.28 18.61 -9.73
N LYS A 422 21.08 17.66 -9.22
CA LYS A 422 22.24 17.08 -9.89
C LYS A 422 21.83 16.22 -11.09
N GLU A 423 20.81 15.37 -10.94
CA GLU A 423 20.26 14.57 -12.04
C GLU A 423 19.68 15.45 -13.15
N LYS A 424 18.95 16.51 -12.77
CA LYS A 424 18.40 17.47 -13.73
C LYS A 424 19.50 18.22 -14.47
N ALA A 425 20.54 18.71 -13.77
CA ALA A 425 21.66 19.42 -14.39
C ALA A 425 22.49 18.54 -15.34
N CYS A 426 22.56 17.23 -15.08
CA CYS A 426 23.29 16.26 -15.90
C CYS A 426 22.39 15.51 -16.91
N SER A 427 21.19 16.03 -17.21
CA SER A 427 20.27 15.42 -18.19
C SER A 427 19.72 16.49 -19.13
N SER A 428 19.05 16.03 -20.20
CA SER A 428 18.36 16.89 -21.16
C SER A 428 17.30 17.81 -20.52
N HIS A 429 16.83 17.49 -19.32
CA HIS A 429 15.86 18.30 -18.57
C HIS A 429 16.43 19.59 -17.97
N GLY A 430 17.74 19.68 -17.77
CA GLY A 430 18.40 20.87 -17.23
C GLY A 430 19.52 21.41 -18.11
N ASN A 431 20.09 20.58 -18.98
CA ASN A 431 21.14 20.96 -19.91
C ASN A 431 20.80 20.42 -21.30
N GLY A 432 20.40 21.30 -22.21
CA GLY A 432 19.87 20.90 -23.51
C GLY A 432 19.60 22.06 -24.43
N ALA A 433 18.92 21.77 -25.54
CA ALA A 433 18.54 22.78 -26.51
C ALA A 433 17.59 23.80 -25.89
N ARG A 434 17.82 25.08 -26.18
CA ARG A 434 17.01 26.20 -25.69
C ARG A 434 16.72 27.18 -26.81
N PHE A 435 15.60 27.89 -26.72
CA PHE A 435 15.26 28.93 -27.68
C PHE A 435 15.70 30.27 -27.14
N GLU A 436 16.68 30.89 -27.78
CA GLU A 436 17.27 32.17 -27.35
C GLU A 436 17.46 33.06 -28.58
N ASN A 437 17.05 34.33 -28.47
CA ASN A 437 17.21 35.34 -29.52
C ASN A 437 16.67 34.89 -30.90
N GLY A 438 15.46 34.32 -30.92
CA GLY A 438 14.80 33.91 -32.16
C GLY A 438 15.34 32.63 -32.82
N ARG A 439 16.25 31.90 -32.15
CA ARG A 439 16.84 30.66 -32.69
C ARG A 439 16.94 29.55 -31.64
N ALA A 440 16.86 28.31 -32.11
CA ALA A 440 17.17 27.14 -31.29
C ALA A 440 18.70 26.99 -31.14
N VAL A 441 19.18 26.99 -29.90
CA VAL A 441 20.59 26.81 -29.53
C VAL A 441 20.74 25.43 -28.89
N VAL A 442 21.54 24.55 -29.49
CA VAL A 442 21.86 23.24 -28.93
C VAL A 442 23.26 23.29 -28.32
N THR A 443 23.37 23.22 -26.99
CA THR A 443 24.64 23.47 -26.28
C THR A 443 25.46 22.23 -25.93
N ALA A 444 24.91 21.02 -26.07
CA ALA A 444 25.60 19.79 -25.66
C ALA A 444 25.65 18.77 -26.80
N LYS A 445 26.84 18.25 -27.09
CA LYS A 445 27.08 17.09 -27.97
C LYS A 445 27.76 15.98 -27.17
N PHE A 446 27.26 14.76 -27.31
CA PHE A 446 27.95 13.58 -26.78
C PHE A 446 29.21 13.33 -27.61
N THR A 447 30.30 12.98 -26.91
CA THR A 447 31.58 12.58 -27.49
C THR A 447 31.94 11.19 -26.96
N LEU A 448 32.95 10.55 -27.54
CA LEU A 448 33.46 9.28 -27.02
C LEU A 448 34.04 9.40 -25.59
N GLN A 449 34.36 10.62 -25.15
CA GLN A 449 34.85 10.91 -23.80
C GLN A 449 33.71 11.21 -22.82
N THR A 450 32.46 11.33 -23.30
CA THR A 450 31.33 11.65 -22.43
C THR A 450 30.95 10.45 -21.56
N LYS A 451 31.10 10.61 -20.25
CA LYS A 451 30.68 9.60 -19.27
C LYS A 451 29.17 9.66 -19.09
N ILE A 452 28.51 8.52 -19.30
CA ILE A 452 27.06 8.38 -19.15
C ILE A 452 26.71 7.35 -18.08
N ARG A 453 25.51 7.49 -17.51
CA ARG A 453 24.84 6.49 -16.70
C ARG A 453 23.33 6.68 -16.84
N PHE A 454 22.57 5.62 -16.59
CA PHE A 454 21.13 5.77 -16.41
C PHE A 454 20.84 6.60 -15.15
N ILE A 455 19.80 7.43 -15.22
CA ILE A 455 19.39 8.27 -14.09
C ILE A 455 18.86 7.37 -12.96
N ARG A 456 18.02 6.40 -13.32
CA ARG A 456 17.43 5.39 -12.43
C ARG A 456 17.66 4.00 -13.00
N LYS A 457 17.97 3.03 -12.14
CA LYS A 457 18.24 1.63 -12.53
C LYS A 457 16.96 0.90 -12.98
N ARG A 458 15.81 1.28 -12.42
CA ARG A 458 14.51 0.61 -12.63
C ARG A 458 13.59 1.38 -13.57
N SER A 459 14.13 2.25 -14.43
CA SER A 459 13.34 3.00 -15.43
C SER A 459 13.44 2.41 -16.84
N PHE A 460 14.11 1.28 -17.00
CA PHE A 460 14.19 0.51 -18.23
C PHE A 460 14.28 -0.98 -17.86
N ARG A 461 13.81 -1.85 -18.75
CA ARG A 461 13.96 -3.29 -18.66
C ARG A 461 14.41 -3.83 -20.00
#